data_AF-A0A947RRZ7-F1
#
_entry.id   AF-A0A947RRZ7-F1
#
_cell.length_a   1.000
_cell.length_b   1.000
_cell.length_c   1.000
_cell.angle_alpha   90.00
_cell.angle_beta   90.00
_cell.angle_gamma   90.00
#
_symmetry.space_group_name_H-M   'P 1'
#
loop_
_entity.id
_entity.type
_entity.pdbx_description
1 polymer ?
#
loop_
_entity_poly.entity_id
_entity_poly.type
_entity_poly.pdbx_seq_one_letter_code
_entity_poly.pdbx_strand_id
1 'polypeptide(L)'
;MRQRITQIILTTVALLLVASAFATRPQGPGDTGASRLLAFCDQHFSLWFSVLAVFAFTLGGVNLMKTHWRKVRERAADWRYSMVTLASFVAVLIVGFAKFGGPPGLQGDVAAPDSWLTGIFESVLSPLHATLYALLAFYISSASFRAFRARSVESTILLVSALVVLLGRIPFGATLTAWLPAPLTFLRMEDLSLWILKVPNTAGQRAIMLGIALGVVAMAMRLILGVEKGQGGRSGK
;
A
#
# COMPACT_ATOMS: atom_id res chain seq x y z
N MET A 1 3.66 0.14 36.63
CA MET A 1 2.28 -0.34 36.38
C MET A 1 1.57 0.43 35.26
N ARG A 2 1.54 1.78 35.28
CA ARG A 2 0.94 2.62 34.21
C ARG A 2 1.39 2.29 32.77
N GLN A 3 2.69 2.06 32.54
CA GLN A 3 3.21 1.74 31.20
C GLN A 3 2.66 0.41 30.64
N ARG A 4 2.41 -0.60 31.50
CA ARG A 4 1.84 -1.88 31.06
C ARG A 4 0.37 -1.76 30.70
N ILE A 5 -0.38 -0.89 31.38
CA ILE A 5 -1.78 -0.63 31.07
C ILE A 5 -1.90 0.06 29.70
N THR A 6 -1.07 1.08 29.45
CA THR A 6 -1.04 1.74 28.13
C THR A 6 -0.64 0.78 27.02
N GLN A 7 0.34 -0.11 27.26
CA GLN A 7 0.74 -1.13 26.27
C GLN A 7 -0.39 -2.10 25.94
N ILE A 8 -1.07 -2.63 26.96
CA ILE A 8 -2.16 -3.59 26.76
C ILE A 8 -3.31 -2.93 26.02
N ILE A 9 -3.66 -1.70 26.38
CA ILE A 9 -4.69 -0.95 25.65
C ILE A 9 -4.28 -0.75 24.18
N LEU A 10 -3.03 -0.36 23.93
CA LEU A 10 -2.56 -0.08 22.57
C LEU A 10 -2.50 -1.36 21.70
N THR A 11 -2.03 -2.48 22.25
CA THR A 11 -1.99 -3.76 21.52
C THR A 11 -3.38 -4.30 21.27
N THR A 12 -4.28 -4.21 22.25
CA THR A 12 -5.66 -4.65 22.09
C THR A 12 -6.40 -3.79 21.06
N VAL A 13 -6.24 -2.46 21.10
CA VAL A 13 -6.82 -1.56 20.09
C VAL A 13 -6.24 -1.86 18.71
N ALA A 14 -4.93 -2.01 18.58
CA ALA A 14 -4.31 -2.35 17.30
C ALA A 14 -4.80 -3.69 16.74
N LEU A 15 -4.95 -4.71 17.59
CA LEU A 15 -5.45 -6.02 17.18
C LEU A 15 -6.93 -5.97 16.78
N LEU A 16 -7.74 -5.16 17.47
CA LEU A 16 -9.13 -4.88 17.10
C LEU A 16 -9.25 -4.14 15.76
N LEU A 17 -8.38 -3.17 15.49
CA LEU A 17 -8.35 -2.45 14.22
C LEU A 17 -8.01 -3.38 13.06
N VAL A 18 -6.99 -4.22 13.25
CA VAL A 18 -6.63 -5.24 12.29
C VAL A 18 -7.80 -6.21 12.06
N ALA A 19 -8.48 -6.65 13.12
CA ALA A 19 -9.66 -7.51 13.00
C ALA A 19 -10.80 -6.84 12.22
N SER A 20 -11.04 -5.53 12.43
CA SER A 20 -12.10 -4.79 11.73
C SER A 20 -11.88 -4.69 10.21
N ALA A 21 -10.64 -4.56 9.75
CA ALA A 21 -10.31 -4.51 8.33
C ALA A 21 -10.63 -5.82 7.57
N PHE A 22 -10.72 -6.94 8.28
CA PHE A 22 -10.98 -8.26 7.71
C PHE A 22 -12.37 -8.83 8.04
N ALA A 23 -13.12 -8.19 8.94
CA ALA A 23 -14.49 -8.59 9.25
C ALA A 23 -15.39 -8.33 8.05
N THR A 24 -16.06 -9.37 7.57
CA THR A 24 -17.07 -9.25 6.52
C THR A 24 -18.21 -8.38 7.00
N ARG A 25 -18.51 -7.29 6.27
CA ARG A 25 -19.64 -6.39 6.53
C ARG A 25 -20.94 -7.21 6.56
N PRO A 26 -21.66 -7.28 7.69
CA PRO A 26 -23.00 -7.85 7.68
C PRO A 26 -23.92 -6.88 6.94
N GLN A 27 -24.40 -7.27 5.76
CA GLN A 27 -25.39 -6.51 4.99
C GLN A 27 -26.80 -7.07 5.21
N GLY A 28 -27.19 -7.30 6.46
CA GLY A 28 -28.51 -7.87 6.77
C GLY A 28 -29.06 -7.45 8.13
N PRO A 29 -30.37 -7.61 8.40
CA PRO A 29 -31.07 -7.01 9.54
C PRO A 29 -30.76 -7.66 10.92
N GLY A 30 -29.71 -8.47 11.03
CA GLY A 30 -29.36 -9.25 12.22
C GLY A 30 -28.10 -8.75 12.94
N ASP A 31 -28.00 -7.45 13.19
CA ASP A 31 -26.84 -6.84 13.84
C ASP A 31 -26.61 -7.40 15.25
N THR A 32 -25.53 -8.16 15.42
CA THR A 32 -25.03 -8.60 16.73
C THR A 32 -24.26 -7.45 17.39
N GLY A 33 -24.14 -7.45 18.73
CA GLY A 33 -23.34 -6.44 19.43
C GLY A 33 -21.90 -6.34 18.91
N ALA A 34 -21.33 -7.44 18.43
CA ALA A 34 -20.01 -7.48 17.82
C ALA A 34 -19.94 -6.74 16.46
N SER A 35 -20.95 -6.85 15.58
CA SER A 35 -20.95 -6.12 14.31
C SER A 35 -21.02 -4.61 14.53
N ARG A 36 -21.82 -4.18 15.50
CA ARG A 36 -21.92 -2.77 15.91
C ARG A 36 -20.60 -2.23 16.48
N LEU A 37 -19.90 -3.01 17.31
CA LEU A 37 -18.59 -2.63 17.83
C LEU A 37 -17.54 -2.52 16.71
N LEU A 38 -17.53 -3.45 15.76
CA LEU A 38 -16.62 -3.41 14.62
C LEU A 38 -16.89 -2.21 13.69
N ALA A 39 -18.17 -1.92 13.41
CA ALA A 39 -18.56 -0.75 12.64
C ALA A 39 -18.19 0.57 13.34
N PHE A 40 -18.40 0.64 14.66
CA PHE A 40 -17.96 1.77 15.48
C PHE A 40 -16.43 1.96 15.39
N CYS A 41 -15.66 0.88 15.57
CA CYS A 41 -14.20 0.92 15.43
C CYS A 41 -13.76 1.41 14.05
N ASP A 42 -14.35 0.91 12.96
CA ASP A 42 -13.98 1.28 11.59
C ASP A 42 -14.28 2.76 11.27
N GLN A 43 -15.47 3.24 11.63
CA GLN A 43 -15.88 4.62 11.42
C GLN A 43 -14.98 5.59 12.21
N HIS A 44 -14.73 5.31 13.49
CA HIS A 44 -13.87 6.16 14.30
C HIS A 44 -12.41 6.05 13.91
N PHE A 45 -11.93 4.86 13.51
CA PHE A 45 -10.57 4.67 13.04
C PHE A 45 -10.29 5.53 11.81
N SER A 46 -11.19 5.54 10.83
CA SER A 46 -11.02 6.35 9.62
C SER A 46 -10.87 7.84 9.96
N LEU A 47 -11.69 8.35 10.88
CA LEU A 47 -11.58 9.73 11.37
C LEU A 47 -10.24 10.00 12.06
N TRP A 48 -9.83 9.15 13.01
CA TRP A 48 -8.53 9.29 13.69
C TRP A 48 -7.36 9.18 12.72
N PHE A 49 -7.43 8.27 11.76
CA PHE A 49 -6.43 8.10 10.70
C PHE A 49 -6.34 9.35 9.84
N SER A 50 -7.46 9.93 9.40
CA SER A 50 -7.45 11.18 8.64
C SER A 50 -6.81 12.33 9.43
N VAL A 51 -7.15 12.47 10.72
CA VAL A 51 -6.54 13.49 11.58
C VAL A 51 -5.03 13.28 11.68
N LEU A 52 -4.57 12.06 11.95
CA LEU A 52 -3.15 11.71 12.01
C LEU A 52 -2.45 11.91 10.67
N ALA A 53 -3.10 11.58 9.55
CA ALA A 53 -2.56 11.72 8.21
C ALA A 53 -2.28 13.19 7.88
N VAL A 54 -3.16 14.12 8.26
CA VAL A 54 -2.91 15.56 8.07
C VAL A 54 -1.65 16.01 8.81
N PHE A 55 -1.47 15.60 10.07
CA PHE A 55 -0.25 15.90 10.82
C PHE A 55 0.98 15.22 10.18
N ALA A 56 0.87 13.96 9.78
CA ALA A 56 1.97 13.20 9.19
C ALA A 56 2.42 13.79 7.84
N PHE A 57 1.49 14.16 6.96
CA PHE A 57 1.81 14.83 5.70
C PHE A 57 2.45 16.20 5.93
N THR A 58 1.95 16.96 6.90
CA THR A 58 2.54 18.25 7.28
C THR A 58 3.97 18.07 7.79
N LEU A 59 4.19 17.14 8.72
CA LEU A 59 5.51 16.85 9.28
C LEU A 59 6.47 16.33 8.20
N GLY A 60 5.98 15.48 7.30
CA GLY A 60 6.73 14.95 6.17
C GLY A 60 7.17 16.05 5.20
N GLY A 61 6.26 16.96 4.84
CA GLY A 61 6.56 18.12 4.01
C GLY A 61 7.58 19.06 4.66
N VAL A 62 7.40 19.39 5.94
CA VAL A 62 8.36 20.22 6.70
C VAL A 62 9.73 19.52 6.80
N ASN A 63 9.77 18.21 7.02
CA ASN A 63 11.02 17.46 7.10
C ASN A 63 11.76 17.43 5.76
N LEU A 64 11.05 17.23 4.65
CA LEU A 64 11.61 17.30 3.31
C LEU A 64 12.19 18.69 3.04
N MET A 65 11.41 19.74 3.27
CA MET A 65 11.83 21.14 3.13
C MET A 65 13.08 21.42 3.97
N LYS A 66 13.07 21.08 5.27
CA LYS A 66 14.21 21.29 6.17
C LYS A 66 15.47 20.57 5.71
N THR A 67 15.34 19.32 5.27
CA THR A 67 16.47 18.47 4.87
C THR A 67 17.13 19.00 3.60
N HIS A 68 16.34 19.31 2.57
CA HIS A 68 16.88 19.83 1.32
C HIS A 68 17.31 21.30 1.43
N TRP A 69 16.60 22.12 2.22
CA TRP A 69 17.00 23.50 2.49
C TRP A 69 18.37 23.59 3.16
N ARG A 70 18.61 22.77 4.18
CA ARG A 70 19.93 22.67 4.83
C ARG A 70 21.01 22.29 3.82
N LYS A 71 20.75 21.27 2.99
CA LYS A 71 21.67 20.78 1.96
C LYS A 71 22.03 21.86 0.93
N VAL A 72 21.07 22.70 0.57
CA VAL A 72 21.28 23.86 -0.33
C VAL A 72 22.08 24.97 0.35
N ARG A 73 21.73 25.33 1.59
CA ARG A 73 22.42 26.38 2.35
C ARG A 73 23.89 26.03 2.61
N GLU A 74 24.17 24.78 2.93
CA GLU A 74 25.52 24.27 3.24
C GLU A 74 26.31 23.88 1.98
N ARG A 75 25.70 23.97 0.77
CA ARG A 75 26.30 23.52 -0.50
C ARG A 75 26.89 22.10 -0.43
N ALA A 76 26.21 21.22 0.29
CA ALA A 76 26.64 19.83 0.42
C ALA A 76 26.58 19.09 -0.94
N ALA A 77 27.17 17.90 -1.02
CA ALA A 77 27.16 17.08 -2.24
C ALA A 77 25.73 16.96 -2.81
N ASP A 78 25.55 17.17 -4.11
CA ASP A 78 24.23 17.13 -4.78
C ASP A 78 23.22 18.22 -4.36
N TRP A 79 23.68 19.37 -3.88
CA TRP A 79 22.81 20.50 -3.54
C TRP A 79 21.95 20.99 -4.72
N ARG A 80 22.48 20.92 -5.95
CA ARG A 80 21.76 21.30 -7.18
C ARG A 80 20.48 20.47 -7.37
N TYR A 81 20.55 19.15 -7.20
CA TYR A 81 19.37 18.28 -7.27
C TYR A 81 18.38 18.59 -6.15
N SER A 82 18.89 18.99 -4.98
CA SER A 82 18.03 19.40 -3.86
C SER A 82 17.27 20.69 -4.13
N MET A 83 17.82 21.63 -4.91
CA MET A 83 17.08 22.80 -5.39
C MET A 83 15.93 22.39 -6.31
N VAL A 84 16.18 21.46 -7.24
CA VAL A 84 15.13 20.95 -8.14
C VAL A 84 14.01 20.30 -7.32
N THR A 85 14.34 19.47 -6.33
CA THR A 85 13.34 18.87 -5.43
C THR A 85 12.52 19.94 -4.71
N LEU A 86 13.16 20.98 -4.18
CA LEU A 86 12.48 22.06 -3.48
C LEU A 86 11.53 22.84 -4.40
N ALA A 87 12.02 23.21 -5.58
CA ALA A 87 11.25 23.94 -6.58
C ALA A 87 10.06 23.12 -7.07
N SER A 88 10.26 21.83 -7.39
CA SER A 88 9.20 20.93 -7.80
C SER A 88 8.17 20.71 -6.70
N PHE A 89 8.60 20.56 -5.44
CA PHE A 89 7.69 20.44 -4.30
C PHE A 89 6.79 21.66 -4.17
N VAL A 90 7.36 22.87 -4.22
CA VAL A 90 6.60 24.13 -4.15
C VAL A 90 5.68 24.27 -5.36
N ALA A 91 6.16 23.97 -6.57
CA ALA A 91 5.36 24.06 -7.80
C ALA A 91 4.13 23.14 -7.73
N VAL A 92 4.30 21.86 -7.37
CA VAL A 92 3.19 20.91 -7.25
C VAL A 92 2.22 21.32 -6.12
N LEU A 93 2.73 21.83 -5.00
CA LEU A 93 1.90 22.30 -3.90
C LEU A 93 1.06 23.51 -4.33
N ILE A 94 1.64 24.47 -5.06
CA ILE A 94 0.90 25.61 -5.61
C ILE A 94 -0.13 25.13 -6.63
N VAL A 95 0.23 24.23 -7.56
CA VAL A 95 -0.71 23.70 -8.57
C VAL A 95 -1.89 22.98 -7.92
N GLY A 96 -1.64 22.13 -6.92
CA GLY A 96 -2.67 21.41 -6.20
C GLY A 96 -3.56 22.33 -5.35
N PHE A 97 -2.98 23.33 -4.67
CA PHE A 97 -3.72 24.25 -3.81
C PHE A 97 -4.53 25.27 -4.62
N ALA A 98 -3.96 25.81 -5.70
CA ALA A 98 -4.63 26.75 -6.59
C ALA A 98 -5.60 26.08 -7.58
N LYS A 99 -5.58 24.73 -7.67
CA LYS A 99 -6.43 23.92 -8.55
C LYS A 99 -6.39 24.37 -10.01
N PHE A 100 -5.20 24.69 -10.53
CA PHE A 100 -5.05 25.14 -11.91
C PHE A 100 -5.58 24.11 -12.91
N GLY A 101 -6.34 24.57 -13.91
CA GLY A 101 -6.95 23.73 -14.95
C GLY A 101 -8.21 22.95 -14.50
N GLY A 102 -8.52 22.90 -13.20
CA GLY A 102 -9.68 22.19 -12.66
C GLY A 102 -10.93 23.05 -12.47
N PRO A 103 -12.05 22.46 -12.00
CA PRO A 103 -13.28 23.18 -11.69
C PRO A 103 -13.03 24.30 -10.66
N PRO A 104 -13.47 25.55 -10.93
CA PRO A 104 -13.22 26.66 -10.02
C PRO A 104 -13.96 26.51 -8.69
N GLY A 105 -13.31 26.86 -7.59
CA GLY A 105 -13.91 26.92 -6.25
C GLY A 105 -13.29 25.96 -5.21
N LEU A 106 -13.57 26.23 -3.94
CA LEU A 106 -13.03 25.46 -2.80
C LEU A 106 -13.53 24.00 -2.79
N GLN A 107 -14.69 23.73 -3.39
CA GLN A 107 -15.28 22.38 -3.49
C GLN A 107 -14.91 21.61 -4.78
N GLY A 108 -14.22 22.24 -5.73
CA GLY A 108 -13.85 21.58 -6.99
C GLY A 108 -12.93 20.38 -6.78
N ASP A 109 -13.09 19.32 -7.57
CA ASP A 109 -12.24 18.13 -7.46
C ASP A 109 -10.81 18.45 -7.94
N VAL A 110 -9.83 18.19 -7.08
CA VAL A 110 -8.39 18.35 -7.38
C VAL A 110 -7.90 17.31 -8.39
N ALA A 111 -8.63 16.20 -8.57
CA ALA A 111 -8.31 15.11 -9.48
C ALA A 111 -9.16 15.13 -10.75
N ALA A 112 -9.78 16.28 -11.09
CA ALA A 112 -10.50 16.42 -12.34
C ALA A 112 -9.61 16.09 -13.54
N PRO A 113 -10.12 15.47 -14.62
CA PRO A 113 -9.33 15.10 -15.80
C PRO A 113 -8.55 16.28 -16.40
N ASP A 114 -9.17 17.46 -16.43
CA ASP A 114 -8.57 18.68 -16.98
C ASP A 114 -7.60 19.39 -16.02
N SER A 115 -7.49 18.91 -14.77
CA SER A 115 -6.62 19.54 -13.79
C SER A 115 -5.15 19.37 -14.15
N TRP A 116 -4.36 20.41 -13.91
CA TRP A 116 -2.91 20.33 -14.11
C TRP A 116 -2.25 19.34 -13.15
N LEU A 117 -2.87 19.06 -12.00
CA LEU A 117 -2.39 18.04 -11.06
C LEU A 117 -2.48 16.64 -11.69
N THR A 118 -3.60 16.33 -12.37
CA THR A 118 -3.77 15.08 -13.13
C THR A 118 -2.77 15.01 -14.28
N GLY A 119 -2.57 16.11 -15.01
CA GLY A 119 -1.55 16.18 -16.07
C GLY A 119 -0.13 15.88 -15.56
N ILE A 120 0.26 16.42 -14.40
CA ILE A 120 1.56 16.12 -13.75
C ILE A 120 1.61 14.64 -13.33
N PHE A 121 0.53 14.11 -12.75
CA PHE A 121 0.45 12.71 -12.32
C PHE A 121 0.65 11.76 -13.50
N GLU A 122 -0.06 11.98 -14.61
CA GLU A 122 0.00 11.11 -15.79
C GLU A 122 1.31 11.27 -16.58
N SER A 123 1.91 12.46 -16.58
CA SER A 123 3.13 12.72 -17.35
C SER A 123 4.41 12.39 -16.58
N VAL A 124 4.39 12.46 -15.25
CA VAL A 124 5.59 12.29 -14.42
C VAL A 124 5.47 11.04 -13.55
N LEU A 125 4.43 10.95 -12.72
CA LEU A 125 4.35 9.88 -11.73
C LEU A 125 4.01 8.52 -12.36
N SER A 126 3.09 8.49 -13.33
CA SER A 126 2.70 7.26 -14.02
C SER A 126 3.86 6.59 -14.77
N PRO A 127 4.66 7.30 -15.61
CA PRO A 127 5.85 6.71 -16.24
C PRO A 127 6.93 6.29 -15.24
N LEU A 128 7.12 7.04 -14.15
CA LEU A 128 8.05 6.65 -13.08
C LEU A 128 7.61 5.34 -12.42
N HIS A 129 6.33 5.17 -12.13
CA HIS A 129 5.80 3.90 -11.62
C HIS A 129 5.93 2.78 -12.65
N ALA A 130 5.70 3.06 -13.94
CA ALA A 130 5.85 2.08 -15.00
C ALA A 130 7.30 1.57 -15.12
N THR A 131 8.29 2.45 -14.99
CA THR A 131 9.71 2.04 -15.00
C THR A 131 10.08 1.23 -13.75
N LEU A 132 9.56 1.58 -12.57
CA LEU A 132 9.72 0.78 -11.36
C LEU A 132 9.10 -0.61 -11.51
N TYR A 133 7.88 -0.71 -12.04
CA TYR A 133 7.22 -1.99 -12.28
C TYR A 133 7.90 -2.81 -13.37
N ALA A 134 8.43 -2.17 -14.43
CA ALA A 134 9.19 -2.86 -15.46
C ALA A 134 10.49 -3.47 -14.90
N LEU A 135 11.22 -2.71 -14.07
CA LEU A 135 12.40 -3.22 -13.37
C LEU A 135 12.03 -4.38 -12.44
N LEU A 136 10.98 -4.22 -11.63
CA LEU A 136 10.50 -5.26 -10.72
C LEU A 136 10.12 -6.54 -11.49
N ALA A 137 9.40 -6.41 -12.61
CA ALA A 137 9.01 -7.53 -13.45
C ALA A 137 10.24 -8.27 -14.00
N PHE A 138 11.26 -7.55 -14.47
CA PHE A 138 12.51 -8.16 -14.91
C PHE A 138 13.24 -8.89 -13.78
N TYR A 139 13.37 -8.27 -12.60
CA TYR A 139 14.01 -8.89 -11.43
C TYR A 139 13.26 -10.12 -10.93
N ILE A 140 11.93 -10.05 -10.83
CA ILE A 140 11.08 -11.17 -10.44
C ILE A 140 11.24 -12.30 -11.46
N SER A 141 11.15 -12.02 -12.76
CA SER A 141 11.31 -13.03 -13.81
C SER A 141 12.68 -13.73 -13.72
N SER A 142 13.76 -12.97 -13.55
CA SER A 142 15.12 -13.52 -13.39
C SER A 142 15.26 -14.39 -12.12
N ALA A 143 14.74 -13.91 -10.99
CA ALA A 143 14.77 -14.65 -9.73
C ALA A 143 13.91 -15.92 -9.79
N SER A 144 12.72 -15.81 -10.37
CA SER A 144 11.78 -16.91 -10.60
C SER A 144 12.37 -17.96 -11.53
N PHE A 145 13.04 -17.60 -12.63
CA PHE A 145 13.69 -18.59 -13.49
C PHE A 145 14.77 -19.38 -12.75
N ARG A 146 15.54 -18.71 -11.88
CA ARG A 146 16.55 -19.38 -11.03
C ARG A 146 15.92 -20.27 -9.95
N ALA A 147 14.75 -19.89 -9.40
CA ALA A 147 14.04 -20.61 -8.34
C ALA A 147 13.11 -21.73 -8.84
N PHE A 148 12.56 -21.60 -10.05
CA PHE A 148 11.63 -22.55 -10.68
C PHE A 148 12.30 -23.67 -11.49
N ARG A 149 13.63 -23.79 -11.44
CA ARG A 149 14.30 -25.00 -11.96
C ARG A 149 13.75 -26.19 -11.16
N ALA A 150 12.88 -26.98 -11.79
CA ALA A 150 12.11 -28.09 -11.21
C ALA A 150 13.01 -29.13 -10.55
N ARG A 151 13.45 -28.81 -9.33
CA ARG A 151 14.33 -29.64 -8.50
C ARG A 151 13.60 -30.15 -7.27
N SER A 152 12.41 -29.64 -6.98
CA SER A 152 11.57 -30.07 -5.87
C SER A 152 10.09 -30.07 -6.26
N VAL A 153 9.29 -30.82 -5.52
CA VAL A 153 7.84 -30.94 -5.75
C VAL A 153 7.15 -29.59 -5.55
N GLU A 154 7.62 -28.78 -4.60
CA GLU A 154 7.08 -27.46 -4.28
C GLU A 154 7.28 -26.47 -5.44
N SER A 155 8.47 -26.43 -6.04
CA SER A 155 8.74 -25.58 -7.20
C SER A 155 7.91 -25.99 -8.42
N THR A 156 7.63 -27.27 -8.60
CA THR A 156 6.76 -27.78 -9.68
C THR A 156 5.31 -27.35 -9.47
N ILE A 157 4.78 -27.45 -8.25
CA ILE A 157 3.42 -26.98 -7.92
C ILE A 157 3.30 -25.48 -8.18
N LEU A 158 4.31 -24.69 -7.78
CA LEU A 158 4.34 -23.26 -8.04
C LEU A 158 4.39 -22.95 -9.54
N LEU A 159 5.22 -23.67 -10.30
CA LEU A 159 5.35 -23.49 -11.75
C LEU A 159 4.04 -23.80 -12.48
N VAL A 160 3.39 -24.92 -12.14
CA VAL A 160 2.09 -25.30 -12.72
C VAL A 160 1.02 -24.27 -12.34
N SER A 161 0.98 -23.83 -11.08
CA SER A 161 0.02 -22.81 -10.63
C SER A 161 0.22 -21.48 -11.38
N ALA A 162 1.47 -21.06 -11.57
CA ALA A 162 1.81 -19.85 -12.31
C ALA A 162 1.39 -19.96 -13.79
N LEU A 163 1.62 -21.12 -14.42
CA LEU A 163 1.23 -21.37 -15.81
C LEU A 163 -0.30 -21.32 -15.97
N VAL A 164 -1.05 -21.95 -15.07
CA VAL A 164 -2.53 -21.93 -15.07
C VAL A 164 -3.05 -20.50 -14.91
N VAL A 165 -2.50 -19.73 -13.97
CA VAL A 165 -2.92 -18.34 -13.75
C VAL A 165 -2.63 -17.47 -14.98
N LEU A 166 -1.45 -17.61 -15.59
CA LEU A 166 -1.06 -16.85 -16.78
C LEU A 166 -1.98 -17.16 -17.98
N LEU A 167 -2.25 -18.45 -18.22
CA LEU A 167 -3.16 -18.89 -19.29
C LEU A 167 -4.59 -18.41 -19.05
N GLY A 168 -5.11 -18.50 -17.82
CA GLY A 168 -6.46 -18.05 -17.49
C GLY A 168 -6.66 -16.53 -17.52
N ARG A 169 -5.58 -15.73 -17.62
CA ARG A 169 -5.64 -14.25 -17.67
C ARG A 169 -5.46 -13.67 -19.07
N ILE A 170 -5.02 -14.47 -20.04
CA ILE A 170 -4.98 -14.08 -21.45
C ILE A 170 -6.27 -14.49 -22.17
N PRO A 171 -6.76 -13.71 -23.14
CA PRO A 171 -7.98 -14.05 -23.88
C PRO A 171 -7.90 -15.41 -24.59
N PHE A 172 -6.68 -15.89 -24.88
CA PHE A 172 -6.42 -17.19 -25.50
C PHE A 172 -6.74 -18.40 -24.60
N GLY A 173 -6.72 -18.23 -23.26
CA GLY A 173 -7.06 -19.30 -22.32
C GLY A 173 -8.54 -19.71 -22.41
N ALA A 174 -9.40 -18.71 -22.56
CA ALA A 174 -10.84 -18.90 -22.72
C ALA A 174 -11.20 -19.58 -24.03
N THR A 175 -10.52 -19.24 -25.12
CA THR A 175 -10.75 -19.88 -26.42
C THR A 175 -10.27 -21.34 -26.43
N LEU A 176 -9.21 -21.66 -25.70
CA LEU A 176 -8.65 -23.01 -25.62
C LEU A 176 -9.44 -23.98 -24.75
N THR A 177 -10.33 -23.51 -23.88
CA THR A 177 -11.18 -24.37 -23.04
C THR A 177 -12.68 -24.19 -23.29
N ALA A 178 -13.04 -23.41 -24.33
CA ALA A 178 -14.43 -23.18 -24.75
C ALA A 178 -15.16 -24.45 -25.21
N TRP A 179 -14.43 -25.49 -25.63
CA TRP A 179 -14.97 -26.77 -26.08
C TRP A 179 -15.33 -27.72 -24.92
N LEU A 180 -15.13 -27.29 -23.66
CA LEU A 180 -15.36 -28.14 -22.49
C LEU A 180 -16.86 -28.16 -22.10
N PRO A 181 -17.48 -29.34 -21.91
CA PRO A 181 -18.89 -29.46 -21.57
C PRO A 181 -19.29 -28.74 -20.26
N ALA A 182 -20.54 -28.29 -20.16
CA ALA A 182 -21.09 -27.57 -19.01
C ALA A 182 -20.79 -28.18 -17.61
N PRO A 183 -20.76 -29.51 -17.41
CA PRO A 183 -20.43 -30.10 -16.10
C PRO A 183 -18.95 -29.93 -15.69
N LEU A 184 -18.05 -29.71 -16.65
CA LEU A 184 -16.60 -29.58 -16.43
C LEU A 184 -16.14 -28.12 -16.49
N THR A 185 -17.06 -27.16 -16.45
CA THR A 185 -16.75 -25.72 -16.49
C THR A 185 -15.78 -25.29 -15.38
N PHE A 186 -15.79 -25.96 -14.22
CA PHE A 186 -14.83 -25.73 -13.14
C PHE A 186 -13.36 -26.01 -13.51
N LEU A 187 -13.09 -26.78 -14.58
CA LEU A 187 -11.75 -27.04 -15.13
C LEU A 187 -11.31 -26.02 -16.20
N ARG A 188 -12.17 -25.06 -16.56
CA ARG A 188 -11.80 -23.99 -17.49
C ARG A 188 -10.66 -23.17 -16.90
N MET A 189 -9.72 -22.76 -17.74
CA MET A 189 -8.52 -22.07 -17.28
C MET A 189 -8.86 -20.75 -16.58
N GLU A 190 -9.90 -20.06 -17.05
CA GLU A 190 -10.46 -18.86 -16.40
C GLU A 190 -10.89 -19.13 -14.96
N ASP A 191 -11.71 -20.17 -14.73
CA ASP A 191 -12.31 -20.46 -13.43
C ASP A 191 -11.27 -21.00 -12.44
N LEU A 192 -10.33 -21.82 -12.91
CA LEU A 192 -9.19 -22.27 -12.10
C LEU A 192 -8.27 -21.10 -11.70
N SER A 193 -7.94 -20.20 -12.64
CA SER A 193 -7.16 -18.99 -12.34
C SER A 193 -7.89 -18.10 -11.34
N LEU A 194 -9.20 -17.92 -11.48
CA LEU A 194 -10.02 -17.18 -10.53
C LEU A 194 -10.04 -17.84 -9.15
N TRP A 195 -10.15 -19.17 -9.06
CA TRP A 195 -10.11 -19.89 -7.80
C TRP A 195 -8.76 -19.71 -7.09
N ILE A 196 -7.64 -19.86 -7.79
CA ILE A 196 -6.29 -19.62 -7.26
C ILE A 196 -6.16 -18.17 -6.76
N LEU A 197 -6.68 -17.21 -7.52
CA LEU A 197 -6.57 -15.80 -7.16
C LEU A 197 -7.51 -15.39 -6.01
N LYS A 198 -8.68 -16.02 -5.90
CA LYS A 198 -9.68 -15.71 -4.88
C LYS A 198 -9.42 -16.41 -3.55
N VAL A 199 -8.86 -17.62 -3.55
CA VAL A 199 -8.69 -18.42 -2.32
C VAL A 199 -7.26 -18.34 -1.78
N PRO A 200 -6.25 -19.04 -2.35
CA PRO A 200 -4.90 -19.03 -1.76
C PRO A 200 -4.20 -17.67 -1.90
N ASN A 201 -4.36 -16.96 -3.01
CA ASN A 201 -3.74 -15.65 -3.17
C ASN A 201 -4.31 -14.60 -2.19
N THR A 202 -5.63 -14.53 -2.01
CA THR A 202 -6.20 -13.60 -1.02
C THR A 202 -5.82 -14.00 0.40
N ALA A 203 -5.76 -15.30 0.72
CA ALA A 203 -5.27 -15.78 2.01
C ALA A 203 -3.82 -15.34 2.26
N GLY A 204 -2.94 -15.48 1.26
CA GLY A 204 -1.55 -15.03 1.33
C GLY A 204 -1.42 -13.51 1.49
N GLN A 205 -2.16 -12.73 0.69
CA GLN A 205 -2.19 -11.27 0.83
C GLN A 205 -2.68 -10.83 2.21
N ARG A 206 -3.70 -11.50 2.75
CA ARG A 206 -4.19 -11.27 4.12
C ARG A 206 -3.10 -11.58 5.16
N ALA A 207 -2.42 -12.72 5.06
CA ALA A 207 -1.32 -13.05 5.96
C ALA A 207 -0.19 -12.01 5.94
N ILE A 208 0.19 -11.53 4.75
CA ILE A 208 1.19 -10.45 4.60
C ILE A 208 0.72 -9.16 5.26
N MET A 209 -0.52 -8.73 4.99
CA MET A 209 -1.09 -7.52 5.62
C MET A 209 -1.12 -7.63 7.15
N LEU A 210 -1.50 -8.79 7.70
CA LEU A 210 -1.47 -9.05 9.14
C LEU A 210 -0.05 -8.95 9.70
N GLY A 211 0.93 -9.54 9.00
CA GLY A 211 2.35 -9.47 9.40
C GLY A 211 2.88 -8.04 9.41
N ILE A 212 2.57 -7.24 8.38
CA ILE A 212 2.96 -5.83 8.31
C ILE A 212 2.30 -5.02 9.43
N ALA A 213 0.99 -5.20 9.63
CA ALA A 213 0.26 -4.47 10.67
C ALA A 213 0.83 -4.76 12.07
N LEU A 214 1.04 -6.03 12.39
CA LEU A 214 1.64 -6.42 13.67
C LEU A 214 3.07 -5.89 13.81
N GLY A 215 3.86 -5.91 12.74
CA GLY A 215 5.23 -5.36 12.71
C GLY A 215 5.27 -3.85 12.99
N VAL A 216 4.36 -3.07 12.39
CA VAL A 216 4.24 -1.62 12.62
C VAL A 216 3.82 -1.34 14.06
N VAL A 217 2.87 -2.10 14.61
CA VAL A 217 2.42 -1.95 16.01
C VAL A 217 3.55 -2.25 16.98
N ALA A 218 4.30 -3.32 16.73
CA ALA A 218 5.47 -3.67 17.54
C ALA A 218 6.54 -2.56 17.51
N MET A 219 6.82 -1.97 16.35
CA MET A 219 7.74 -0.84 16.22
C MET A 219 7.23 0.40 16.96
N ALA A 220 5.95 0.74 16.81
CA ALA A 220 5.34 1.88 17.51
C ALA A 220 5.40 1.71 19.04
N MET A 221 5.17 0.49 19.55
CA MET A 221 5.35 0.20 20.96
C MET A 221 6.79 0.39 21.43
N ARG A 222 7.78 -0.11 20.67
CA ARG A 222 9.21 0.05 21.02
C ARG A 222 9.60 1.53 21.13
N LEU A 223 9.06 2.36 20.23
CA LEU A 223 9.25 3.81 20.25
C LEU A 223 8.59 4.47 21.47
N ILE A 224 7.30 4.19 21.75
CA ILE A 224 6.57 4.76 22.90
C ILE A 224 7.22 4.39 24.23
N LEU A 225 7.79 3.20 24.32
CA LEU A 225 8.43 2.69 25.53
C LEU A 225 9.88 3.16 25.71
N GLY A 226 10.42 3.91 24.73
CA GLY A 226 11.79 4.40 24.78
C GLY A 226 12.85 3.30 24.76
N VAL A 227 12.47 2.08 24.34
CA VAL A 227 13.42 0.95 24.19
C VAL A 227 14.34 1.23 23.00
N GLU A 228 13.83 1.88 21.96
CA GLU A 228 14.65 2.47 20.89
C GLU A 228 14.97 3.93 21.23
N LYS A 229 16.18 4.18 21.74
CA LYS A 229 16.71 5.53 21.84
C LYS A 229 17.01 6.03 20.42
N GLY A 230 16.27 7.03 19.95
CA GLY A 230 16.54 7.66 18.66
C GLY A 230 18.00 8.13 18.58
N GLN A 231 18.63 7.93 17.43
CA GLN A 231 20.03 8.29 17.11
C GLN A 231 20.36 9.80 17.23
N GLY A 232 19.49 10.62 17.83
CA GLY A 232 19.60 12.08 17.87
C GLY A 232 20.23 12.68 19.14
N GLY A 233 21.04 11.92 19.89
CA GLY A 233 21.55 12.35 21.20
C GLY A 233 23.06 12.28 21.44
N ARG A 234 23.89 11.93 20.44
CA ARG A 234 25.37 11.93 20.57
C ARG A 234 26.04 12.59 19.37
N SER A 235 25.90 13.92 19.28
CA SER A 235 26.91 14.77 18.66
C SER A 235 27.06 15.98 19.58
N GLY A 236 28.10 15.95 20.42
CA GLY A 236 28.29 16.92 21.48
C GLY A 236 29.11 16.38 22.65
N LYS A 237 30.32 15.89 22.35
CA LYS A 237 31.57 16.12 23.09
C LYS A 237 32.71 15.52 22.28
#